data_AF-A0A1Q4DJM6-F1
#
_entry.id   AF-A0A1Q4DJM6-F1
#
_cell.length_a   1.000
_cell.length_b   1.000
_cell.length_c   1.000
_cell.angle_alpha   90.00
_cell.angle_beta   90.00
_cell.angle_gamma   90.00
#
_symmetry.space_group_name_H-M   'P 1'
#
loop_
_entity.id
_entity.type
_entity.pdbx_description
1 polymer ?
#
loop_
_entity_poly.entity_id
_entity_poly.type
_entity_poly.pdbx_seq_one_letter_code
_entity_poly.pdbx_strand_id
1 'polypeptide(L)'
;MSRIAHDLGLTESELKMLARKGPQSPQLLYDRLRELGLDRQDLAKAGPAVVRDLEHTCAMCHSQRRCAKDLAHHDVEAGRTYCGNETTLQSLKDDKAHQASCP
;
A
#
# COMPACT_ATOMS: atom_id res chain seq x y z
N MET A 1 7.69 -7.45 -27.02
CA MET A 1 7.36 -8.13 -25.75
C MET A 1 6.83 -7.09 -24.75
N SER A 2 5.60 -6.61 -24.94
CA SER A 2 5.07 -5.42 -24.21
C SER A 2 3.57 -5.51 -23.87
N ARG A 3 2.99 -6.73 -23.82
CA ARG A 3 1.55 -6.88 -23.50
C ARG A 3 1.27 -6.84 -22.01
N ILE A 4 2.15 -7.45 -21.21
CA ILE A 4 1.97 -7.58 -19.75
C ILE A 4 2.00 -6.23 -19.02
N ALA A 5 2.84 -5.28 -19.44
CA ALA A 5 2.90 -3.96 -18.81
C ALA A 5 1.58 -3.19 -18.99
N HIS A 6 1.08 -3.14 -20.23
CA HIS A 6 -0.19 -2.49 -20.56
C HIS A 6 -1.40 -3.15 -19.89
N ASP A 7 -1.44 -4.48 -19.84
CA ASP A 7 -2.52 -5.23 -19.18
C ASP A 7 -2.58 -4.96 -17.66
N LEU A 8 -1.46 -4.55 -17.06
CA LEU A 8 -1.34 -4.20 -15.65
C LEU A 8 -1.44 -2.69 -15.37
N GLY A 9 -1.63 -1.86 -16.41
CA GLY A 9 -1.65 -0.40 -16.27
C GLY A 9 -0.28 0.21 -15.93
N LEU A 10 0.80 -0.48 -16.24
CA LEU A 10 2.17 -0.09 -15.93
C LEU A 10 2.94 0.31 -17.19
N THR A 11 3.88 1.22 -17.05
CA THR A 11 4.92 1.47 -18.04
C THR A 11 5.96 0.33 -18.04
N GLU A 12 6.69 0.18 -19.15
CA GLU A 12 7.78 -0.82 -19.22
C GLU A 12 8.88 -0.58 -18.19
N SER A 13 9.13 0.68 -17.83
CA SER A 13 10.11 1.07 -16.80
C SER A 13 9.66 0.63 -15.40
N GLU A 14 8.36 0.80 -15.09
CA GLU A 14 7.75 0.34 -13.84
C GLU A 14 7.79 -1.19 -13.75
N LEU A 15 7.44 -1.89 -14.84
CA LEU A 15 7.52 -3.35 -14.89
C LEU A 15 8.94 -3.87 -14.63
N LYS A 16 9.98 -3.22 -15.21
CA LYS A 16 11.39 -3.57 -14.94
C LYS A 16 11.79 -3.29 -13.50
N MET A 17 11.29 -2.22 -12.89
CA MET A 17 11.57 -1.93 -11.47
C MET A 17 10.96 -3.00 -10.57
N LEU A 18 9.69 -3.37 -10.80
CA LEU A 18 8.99 -4.39 -10.04
C LEU A 18 9.69 -5.75 -10.12
N ALA A 19 10.13 -6.15 -11.31
CA ALA A 19 10.89 -7.38 -11.51
C ALA A 19 12.19 -7.43 -10.67
N ARG A 20 12.79 -6.28 -10.36
CA ARG A 20 14.01 -6.17 -9.53
C ARG A 20 13.74 -6.17 -8.03
N LYS A 21 12.54 -5.79 -7.59
CA LYS A 21 12.18 -5.68 -6.16
C LYS A 21 11.78 -7.02 -5.51
N GLY A 22 11.55 -8.06 -6.31
CA GLY A 22 11.24 -9.40 -5.82
C GLY A 22 9.82 -9.53 -5.23
N PRO A 23 9.41 -10.76 -4.84
CA PRO A 23 8.02 -11.11 -4.55
C PRO A 23 7.43 -10.52 -3.25
N GLN A 24 8.22 -9.78 -2.46
CA GLN A 24 7.81 -9.32 -1.12
C GLN A 24 7.09 -7.95 -1.09
N SER A 25 7.03 -7.22 -2.21
CA SER A 25 6.45 -5.86 -2.23
C SER A 25 4.97 -5.78 -1.84
N PRO A 26 4.07 -6.67 -2.31
CA PRO A 26 2.65 -6.59 -1.94
C PRO A 26 2.43 -6.89 -0.45
N GLN A 27 3.15 -7.88 0.09
CA GLN A 27 2.99 -8.34 1.47
C GLN A 27 3.21 -7.19 2.48
N LEU A 28 4.22 -6.36 2.22
CA LEU A 28 4.58 -5.25 3.10
C LEU A 28 3.49 -4.18 3.23
N LEU A 29 2.74 -3.90 2.15
CA LEU A 29 1.58 -3.01 2.21
C LEU A 29 0.50 -3.59 3.12
N TYR A 30 0.16 -4.86 2.93
CA TYR A 30 -0.87 -5.55 3.72
C TYR A 30 -0.50 -5.67 5.20
N ASP A 31 0.79 -5.82 5.52
CA ASP A 31 1.27 -5.80 6.90
C ASP A 31 1.09 -4.40 7.52
N ARG A 32 1.43 -3.33 6.79
CA ARG A 32 1.19 -1.95 7.25
C ARG A 32 -0.28 -1.66 7.47
N LEU A 33 -1.16 -2.05 6.54
CA LEU A 33 -2.61 -1.89 6.67
C LEU A 33 -3.12 -2.55 7.96
N ARG A 34 -2.65 -3.77 8.25
CA ARG A 34 -3.02 -4.52 9.45
C ARG A 34 -2.57 -3.81 10.73
N GLU A 35 -1.35 -3.29 10.80
CA GLU A 35 -0.88 -2.53 11.97
C GLU A 35 -1.65 -1.22 12.16
N LEU A 36 -2.15 -0.62 11.08
CA LEU A 36 -3.05 0.53 11.13
C LEU A 36 -4.50 0.17 11.50
N GLY A 37 -4.80 -1.11 11.69
CA GLY A 37 -6.16 -1.61 11.97
C GLY A 37 -7.08 -1.59 10.76
N LEU A 38 -6.55 -1.52 9.54
CA LEU A 38 -7.31 -1.59 8.28
C LEU A 38 -7.36 -3.03 7.77
N ASP A 39 -8.55 -3.50 7.40
CA ASP A 39 -8.78 -4.86 6.92
C ASP A 39 -9.33 -4.92 5.49
N ARG A 40 -9.65 -6.12 5.00
CA ARG A 40 -10.14 -6.32 3.63
C ARG A 40 -11.51 -5.68 3.38
N GLN A 41 -12.35 -5.52 4.39
CA GLN A 41 -13.64 -4.86 4.22
C GLN A 41 -13.45 -3.36 4.02
N ASP A 42 -12.52 -2.75 4.74
CA ASP A 42 -12.16 -1.34 4.56
C ASP A 42 -11.65 -1.08 3.13
N LEU A 43 -10.78 -1.95 2.63
CA LEU A 43 -10.30 -1.88 1.23
C LEU A 43 -11.41 -2.11 0.20
N ALA A 44 -12.33 -3.05 0.46
CA ALA A 44 -13.44 -3.31 -0.44
C ALA A 44 -14.36 -2.09 -0.58
N LYS A 45 -14.57 -1.34 0.51
CA LYS A 45 -15.34 -0.09 0.52
C LYS A 45 -14.61 1.05 -0.22
N ALA A 46 -13.29 1.11 -0.10
CA ALA A 46 -12.46 2.07 -0.84
C ALA A 46 -12.49 1.85 -2.36
N GLY A 47 -12.74 0.61 -2.78
CA GLY A 47 -12.91 0.22 -4.17
C GLY A 47 -11.59 -0.19 -4.86
N PRO A 48 -11.70 -0.94 -5.97
CA PRO A 48 -10.56 -1.60 -6.60
C PRO A 48 -9.52 -0.64 -7.19
N ALA A 49 -9.93 0.58 -7.57
CA ALA A 49 -9.00 1.60 -8.07
C ALA A 49 -8.05 2.07 -6.96
N VAL A 50 -8.58 2.38 -5.77
CA VAL A 50 -7.77 2.80 -4.62
C VAL A 50 -6.80 1.71 -4.18
N VAL A 51 -7.25 0.45 -4.16
CA VAL A 51 -6.37 -0.68 -3.83
C VAL A 51 -5.21 -0.81 -4.81
N ARG A 52 -5.48 -0.69 -6.13
CA ARG A 52 -4.45 -0.73 -7.15
C ARG A 52 -3.42 0.40 -6.98
N ASP A 53 -3.89 1.61 -6.68
CA ASP A 53 -2.99 2.77 -6.49
C ASP A 53 -2.11 2.60 -5.24
N LEU A 54 -2.67 2.08 -4.14
CA LEU A 54 -1.93 1.75 -2.93
C LEU A 54 -0.85 0.70 -3.23
N GLU A 55 -1.20 -0.38 -3.93
CA GLU A 55 -0.28 -1.46 -4.30
C GLU A 55 0.84 -0.93 -5.21
N HIS A 56 0.48 -0.16 -6.24
CA HIS A 56 1.45 0.42 -7.18
C HIS A 56 2.43 1.34 -6.45
N THR A 57 1.91 2.30 -5.68
CA THR A 57 2.74 3.26 -4.94
C THR A 57 3.65 2.56 -3.93
N CYS A 58 3.14 1.55 -3.22
CA CYS A 58 3.96 0.77 -2.27
C CYS A 58 5.04 -0.03 -2.99
N ALA A 59 4.69 -0.68 -4.11
CA ALA A 59 5.62 -1.48 -4.89
C ALA A 59 6.71 -0.60 -5.53
N MET A 60 6.43 0.67 -5.83
CA MET A 60 7.38 1.64 -6.36
C MET A 60 8.20 2.37 -5.27
N CYS A 61 7.83 2.27 -4.01
CA CYS A 61 8.51 2.92 -2.89
C CYS A 61 9.99 2.49 -2.72
N HIS A 62 10.90 3.45 -2.53
CA HIS A 62 12.32 3.18 -2.27
C HIS A 62 12.63 2.88 -0.79
N SER A 63 11.69 3.17 0.12
CA SER A 63 11.84 3.01 1.56
C SER A 63 11.34 1.66 2.09
N GLN A 64 11.07 0.67 1.23
CA GLN A 64 10.50 -0.63 1.63
C GLN A 64 11.32 -1.35 2.71
N ARG A 65 12.65 -1.33 2.63
CA ARG A 65 13.51 -1.94 3.66
C ARG A 65 13.36 -1.25 5.03
N ARG A 66 13.21 0.08 5.02
CA ARG A 66 12.95 0.85 6.25
C ARG A 66 11.57 0.51 6.80
N CYS A 67 10.55 0.50 5.95
CA CYS A 67 9.19 0.09 6.29
C CYS A 67 9.14 -1.30 6.93
N ALA A 68 9.79 -2.30 6.32
CA ALA A 68 9.84 -3.65 6.87
C ALA A 68 10.50 -3.69 8.26
N LYS A 69 11.57 -2.91 8.47
CA LYS A 69 12.22 -2.80 9.78
C LYS A 69 11.31 -2.14 10.81
N ASP A 70 10.68 -1.02 10.45
CA ASP A 70 9.81 -0.28 11.37
C ASP A 70 8.58 -1.13 11.77
N LEU A 71 7.95 -1.83 10.82
CA LEU A 71 6.86 -2.79 11.09
C LEU A 71 7.33 -3.98 11.94
N ALA A 72 8.54 -4.51 11.72
CA ALA A 72 9.09 -5.56 12.59
C ALA A 72 9.30 -5.11 14.05
N HIS A 73 9.34 -3.79 14.29
CA HIS A 73 9.39 -3.19 15.62
C HIS A 73 8.02 -2.68 16.10
N HIS A 74 6.93 -2.95 15.37
CA HIS A 74 5.60 -2.41 15.62
C HIS A 74 5.54 -0.87 15.66
N ASP A 75 6.43 -0.21 14.91
CA ASP A 75 6.50 1.25 14.78
C ASP A 75 5.88 1.69 13.44
N VAL A 76 4.57 1.45 13.30
CA VAL A 76 3.82 1.84 12.10
C VAL A 76 3.84 3.36 11.86
N GLU A 77 3.96 4.14 12.93
CA GLU A 77 3.89 5.60 12.93
C GLU A 77 5.15 6.25 12.31
N ALA A 78 6.33 5.63 12.44
CA ALA A 78 7.54 6.09 11.75
C ALA A 78 7.36 6.24 10.23
N GLY A 79 6.49 5.41 9.65
CA GLY A 79 6.13 5.44 8.24
C GLY A 79 5.48 6.74 7.77
N ARG A 80 4.91 7.55 8.67
CA ARG A 80 4.29 8.85 8.32
C ARG A 80 5.24 9.78 7.57
N THR A 81 6.54 9.65 7.83
CA THR A 81 7.57 10.54 7.29
C THR A 81 8.07 10.13 5.89
N TYR A 82 7.75 8.93 5.41
CA TYR A 82 8.33 8.41 4.17
C TYR A 82 7.41 7.53 3.33
N CYS A 83 6.24 7.12 3.83
CA CYS A 83 5.32 6.27 3.09
C CYS A 83 4.58 7.10 2.03
N GLY A 84 4.73 6.74 0.75
CA GLY A 84 3.99 7.40 -0.33
C GLY A 84 2.47 7.21 -0.27
N ASN A 85 1.99 6.23 0.51
CA ASN A 85 0.57 5.97 0.72
C ASN A 85 0.00 6.67 1.97
N GLU A 86 0.81 7.41 2.73
CA GLU A 86 0.41 7.88 4.06
C GLU A 86 -0.91 8.66 4.07
N THR A 87 -1.09 9.59 3.12
CA THR A 87 -2.33 10.37 3.02
C THR A 87 -3.55 9.48 2.79
N THR A 88 -3.49 8.54 1.84
CA THR A 88 -4.59 7.61 1.56
C THR A 88 -4.85 6.69 2.74
N LEU A 89 -3.80 6.19 3.40
CA LEU A 89 -3.95 5.34 4.59
C LEU A 89 -4.65 6.07 5.73
N GLN A 90 -4.34 7.35 5.95
CA GLN A 90 -5.01 8.15 6.96
C GLN A 90 -6.47 8.40 6.61
N SER A 91 -6.79 8.73 5.34
CA SER A 91 -8.18 8.87 4.90
C SER A 91 -8.99 7.60 5.12
N LEU A 92 -8.44 6.41 4.84
CA LEU A 92 -9.12 5.14 5.10
C LEU A 92 -9.38 4.91 6.59
N LYS A 93 -8.46 5.31 7.47
CA LYS A 93 -8.65 5.22 8.93
C LYS A 93 -9.76 6.15 9.39
N ASP A 94 -9.80 7.37 8.85
CA ASP A 94 -10.81 8.37 9.18
C ASP A 94 -12.20 7.92 8.69
N ASP A 95 -12.29 7.39 7.47
CA ASP A 95 -13.52 6.82 6.91
C ASP A 95 -14.03 5.64 7.76
N LYS A 96 -13.13 4.75 8.18
CA LYS A 96 -13.47 3.63 9.08
C LYS A 96 -14.01 4.14 10.42
N ALA A 97 -13.35 5.14 11.02
CA ALA A 97 -13.79 5.73 12.27
C ALA A 97 -15.16 6.42 12.14
N HIS A 98 -15.39 7.13 11.04
CA HIS A 98 -16.67 7.77 10.75
C HIS A 98 -17.79 6.74 10.60
N GLN A 99 -17.55 5.65 9.86
CA GLN A 99 -18.52 4.57 9.68
C GLN A 99 -18.85 3.85 11.00
N ALA A 100 -17.86 3.65 11.88
CA ALA A 100 -18.08 3.06 13.19
C ALA A 100 -18.91 3.96 14.12
N SER A 101 -18.95 5.27 13.86
CA SER A 101 -19.70 6.25 14.64
C SER A 101 -21.12 6.52 14.15
N CYS A 102 -21.48 6.04 12.95
CA CYS A 102 -22.80 6.22 12.37
C CYS A 102 -23.74 5.10 12.86
N PRO A 103 -24.86 5.43 13.54
CA PRO A 103 -25.76 4.44 14.15
C PRO A 103 -26.58 3.64 13.15
#